data_AF-A0A952PUG4-F1
#
_entry.id   AF-A0A952PUG4-F1
#
_cell.length_a   1.000
_cell.length_b   1.000
_cell.length_c   1.000
_cell.angle_alpha   90.00
_cell.angle_beta   90.00
_cell.angle_gamma   90.00
#
_symmetry.space_group_name_H-M   'P 1'
#
loop_
_entity.id
_entity.type
_entity.pdbx_description
1 polymer ?
#
loop_
_entity_poly.entity_id
_entity_poly.type
_entity_poly.pdbx_seq_one_letter_code
_entity_poly.pdbx_strand_id
1 'polypeptide(L)'
;MTSICPECGARLSGDETCQTIFEMFLSREYVDPAYGAVHFLTVACFMLQHGRYSDQAVAWMRDLLRDYLDQDLTPAQLRHRASQGTSSQSRQWKVLRAGDAPPLPKVAWSMTIADVAHQYTDADSYRVLITQWARVTLREISALQP
;
A
#
# COMPACT_ATOMS: atom_id res chain seq x y z
N MET A 1 20.54 15.60 -4.98
CA MET A 1 19.40 16.17 -5.72
C MET A 1 18.13 15.61 -5.10
N THR A 2 17.04 16.37 -5.05
CA THR A 2 15.74 15.87 -4.58
C THR A 2 14.80 15.77 -5.78
N SER A 3 14.05 14.67 -5.87
CA SER A 3 13.06 14.45 -6.92
C SER A 3 11.68 14.20 -6.30
N ILE A 4 10.62 14.39 -7.09
CA ILE A 4 9.24 14.12 -6.67
C ILE A 4 8.71 12.95 -7.46
N CYS A 5 8.20 11.92 -6.78
CA CYS A 5 7.52 10.81 -7.44
C CYS A 5 6.26 11.33 -8.17
N PRO A 6 6.10 11.10 -9.49
CA PRO A 6 4.95 11.60 -10.23
C PRO A 6 3.64 10.89 -9.88
N GLU A 7 3.73 9.70 -9.28
CA GLU A 7 2.59 8.85 -8.90
C GLU A 7 2.05 9.21 -7.52
N CYS A 8 2.88 9.16 -6.47
CA CYS A 8 2.46 9.39 -5.08
C CYS A 8 2.92 10.73 -4.48
N GLY A 9 3.74 11.53 -5.17
CA GLY A 9 4.22 12.82 -4.67
C GLY A 9 5.34 12.74 -3.63
N ALA A 10 5.88 11.54 -3.34
CA ALA A 10 6.99 11.35 -2.41
C ALA A 10 8.21 12.22 -2.77
N ARG A 11 8.85 12.82 -1.77
CA ARG A 11 10.14 13.51 -1.89
C ARG A 11 11.26 12.51 -1.74
N LEU A 12 12.02 12.30 -2.81
CA LEU A 12 13.06 11.28 -2.90
C LEU A 12 14.45 11.92 -2.90
N SER A 13 15.42 11.23 -2.30
CA SER A 13 16.80 11.70 -2.17
C SER A 13 17.71 11.01 -3.19
N GLY A 14 18.57 11.78 -3.86
CA GLY A 14 19.52 11.23 -4.82
C GLY A 14 18.82 10.49 -5.97
N ASP A 15 19.24 9.25 -6.19
CA ASP A 15 18.73 8.36 -7.24
C ASP A 15 17.68 7.36 -6.72
N GLU A 16 17.21 7.52 -5.49
CA GLU A 16 16.17 6.67 -4.92
C GLU A 16 14.85 6.83 -5.68
N THR A 17 14.14 5.71 -5.84
CA THR A 17 12.78 5.69 -6.37
C THR A 17 11.85 5.04 -5.36
N CYS A 18 10.55 5.32 -5.43
CA CYS A 18 9.57 4.59 -4.62
C CYS A 18 9.62 3.07 -4.86
N GLN A 19 9.97 2.65 -6.08
CA GLN A 19 10.15 1.24 -6.43
C GLN A 19 11.34 0.61 -5.70
N THR A 20 12.50 1.28 -5.65
CA THR A 20 13.68 0.76 -4.95
C THR A 20 13.46 0.70 -3.43
N ILE A 21 12.75 1.69 -2.86
CA ILE A 21 12.36 1.66 -1.44
C ILE A 21 11.41 0.49 -1.17
N PHE A 22 10.43 0.29 -2.05
CA PHE A 22 9.47 -0.81 -1.93
C PHE A 22 10.15 -2.18 -1.98
N GLU A 23 11.06 -2.39 -2.93
CA GLU A 23 11.83 -3.64 -3.03
C GLU A 23 12.70 -3.90 -1.80
N MET A 24 13.28 -2.83 -1.23
CA MET A 24 14.02 -2.91 0.03
C MET A 24 13.11 -3.34 1.20
N PHE A 25 11.92 -2.75 1.32
CA PHE A 25 10.93 -3.17 2.32
C PHE A 25 10.52 -4.63 2.13
N LEU A 26 10.20 -5.05 0.92
CA LEU A 26 9.83 -6.44 0.62
C LEU A 26 10.95 -7.43 0.97
N SER A 27 12.20 -7.08 0.63
CA SER A 27 13.35 -7.90 0.98
C SER A 27 13.49 -8.02 2.50
N ARG A 28 13.34 -6.91 3.24
CA ARG A 28 13.44 -6.90 4.70
C ARG A 28 12.33 -7.72 5.36
N GLU A 29 11.10 -7.55 4.90
CA GLU A 29 9.92 -8.28 5.37
C GLU A 29 10.00 -9.78 5.12
N TYR A 30 10.67 -10.18 4.03
CA TYR A 30 10.90 -11.59 3.71
C TYR A 30 11.94 -12.23 4.63
N VAL A 31 13.01 -11.50 4.96
CA VAL A 31 14.11 -12.02 5.80
C VAL A 31 13.77 -12.02 7.28
N ASP A 32 13.05 -11.01 7.78
CA ASP A 32 12.78 -10.83 9.20
C ASP A 32 11.26 -10.80 9.49
N PRO A 33 10.72 -11.84 10.17
CA PRO A 33 9.30 -11.91 10.52
C PRO A 33 8.79 -10.71 11.32
N ALA A 34 9.65 -10.02 12.09
CA ALA A 34 9.25 -8.85 12.85
C ALA A 34 8.89 -7.66 11.94
N TYR A 35 9.51 -7.57 10.76
CA TYR A 35 9.13 -6.62 9.70
C TYR A 35 7.97 -7.18 8.88
N GLY A 36 8.00 -8.47 8.53
CA GLY A 36 6.98 -9.14 7.73
C GLY A 36 5.57 -9.14 8.33
N ALA A 37 5.42 -8.87 9.63
CA ALA A 37 4.14 -8.73 10.31
C ALA A 37 3.18 -7.71 9.67
N VAL A 38 3.71 -6.70 8.97
CA VAL A 38 2.92 -5.63 8.32
C VAL A 38 2.97 -5.67 6.78
N HIS A 39 3.48 -6.76 6.18
CA HIS A 39 3.65 -6.91 4.73
C HIS A 39 2.39 -6.55 3.92
N PHE A 40 1.22 -7.00 4.39
CA PHE A 40 -0.06 -6.69 3.75
C PHE A 40 -0.27 -5.17 3.61
N LEU A 41 -0.01 -4.40 4.67
CA LEU A 41 -0.15 -2.95 4.67
C LEU A 41 0.83 -2.30 3.70
N THR A 42 2.09 -2.76 3.68
CA THR A 42 3.13 -2.26 2.80
C THR A 42 2.72 -2.38 1.33
N VAL A 43 2.27 -3.57 0.91
CA VAL A 43 1.82 -3.82 -0.47
C VAL A 43 0.57 -3.01 -0.79
N ALA A 44 -0.44 -3.02 0.09
CA ALA A 44 -1.70 -2.32 -0.15
C ALA A 44 -1.48 -0.81 -0.33
N CYS A 45 -0.74 -0.17 0.57
CA CYS A 45 -0.49 1.27 0.52
C CYS A 45 0.32 1.65 -0.72
N PHE A 46 1.39 0.89 -1.02
CA PHE A 46 2.19 1.15 -2.21
C PHE A 46 1.36 1.08 -3.48
N MET A 47 0.58 0.01 -3.65
CA MET A 47 -0.23 -0.20 -4.85
C MET A 47 -1.35 0.84 -5.01
N LEU A 48 -1.97 1.28 -3.90
CA LEU A 48 -2.99 2.33 -3.89
C LEU A 48 -2.38 3.70 -4.24
N GLN A 49 -1.32 4.11 -3.57
CA GLN A 49 -0.73 5.43 -3.78
C GLN A 49 -0.10 5.61 -5.16
N HIS A 50 0.31 4.51 -5.81
CA HIS A 50 0.90 4.53 -7.16
C HIS A 50 -0.12 4.16 -8.26
N GLY A 51 -1.42 4.10 -7.94
CA GLY A 51 -2.47 3.89 -8.94
C GLY A 51 -2.37 2.57 -9.72
N ARG A 52 -1.74 1.54 -9.12
CA ARG A 52 -1.46 0.25 -9.79
C ARG A 52 -2.66 -0.69 -9.80
N TYR A 53 -3.66 -0.42 -8.96
CA TYR A 53 -4.92 -1.15 -8.92
C TYR A 53 -5.90 -0.65 -10.00
N SER A 54 -6.68 -1.59 -10.56
CA SER A 54 -7.88 -1.23 -11.33
C SER A 54 -8.91 -0.52 -10.44
N ASP A 55 -9.90 0.12 -11.05
CA ASP A 55 -10.92 0.86 -10.28
C ASP A 55 -11.69 -0.06 -9.32
N GLN A 56 -12.02 -1.28 -9.76
CA GLN A 56 -12.65 -2.29 -8.91
C GLN A 56 -11.71 -2.75 -7.78
N ALA A 57 -10.42 -2.93 -8.11
CA ALA A 57 -9.41 -3.33 -7.14
C ALA A 57 -9.14 -2.25 -6.08
N VAL A 58 -9.25 -0.97 -6.43
CA VAL A 58 -9.13 0.15 -5.49
C VAL A 58 -10.23 0.07 -4.43
N ALA A 59 -11.50 -0.05 -4.85
CA ALA A 59 -12.62 -0.16 -3.91
C ALA A 59 -12.47 -1.40 -3.00
N TRP A 60 -12.17 -2.55 -3.61
CA TRP A 60 -11.95 -3.79 -2.88
C TRP A 60 -10.80 -3.71 -1.88
N MET A 61 -9.65 -3.16 -2.29
CA MET A 61 -8.48 -3.04 -1.42
C MET A 61 -8.70 -2.03 -0.31
N ARG A 62 -9.42 -0.94 -0.57
CA ARG A 62 -9.81 0.03 0.46
C ARG A 62 -10.63 -0.64 1.57
N ASP A 63 -11.63 -1.44 1.20
CA ASP A 63 -12.49 -2.12 2.16
C ASP A 63 -11.70 -3.18 2.94
N LEU A 64 -10.83 -3.95 2.27
CA LEU A 64 -9.94 -4.91 2.92
C LEU A 64 -8.95 -4.24 3.89
N LEU A 65 -8.41 -3.07 3.50
CA LEU A 65 -7.50 -2.28 4.33
C LEU A 65 -8.21 -1.74 5.58
N ARG A 66 -9.47 -1.30 5.44
CA ARG A 66 -10.32 -0.88 6.55
C ARG A 66 -10.54 -2.02 7.53
N ASP A 67 -11.01 -3.17 7.04
CA ASP A 67 -11.24 -4.35 7.87
C ASP A 67 -9.99 -4.79 8.65
N TYR A 68 -8.82 -4.73 7.99
CA TYR A 68 -7.54 -5.06 8.64
C TYR A 68 -7.17 -4.06 9.75
N LEU A 69 -7.35 -2.77 9.51
CA LEU A 69 -6.98 -1.71 10.45
C LEU A 69 -7.92 -1.55 11.65
N ASP A 70 -9.18 -1.95 11.48
CA ASP A 70 -10.23 -1.93 12.52
C ASP A 70 -10.18 -3.18 13.44
N GLN A 71 -9.22 -4.09 13.20
CA GLN A 71 -8.88 -5.26 14.05
C GLN A 71 -9.93 -6.37 14.19
N ASP A 72 -10.95 -6.44 13.33
CA ASP A 72 -11.93 -7.55 13.37
C ASP A 72 -11.47 -8.83 12.64
N LEU A 73 -10.22 -8.89 12.15
CA LEU A 73 -9.71 -10.05 11.41
C LEU A 73 -8.34 -10.52 11.92
N THR A 74 -8.28 -11.77 12.36
CA THR A 74 -7.03 -12.52 12.52
C THR A 74 -6.28 -12.66 11.18
N PRO A 75 -4.95 -12.86 11.18
CA PRO A 75 -4.19 -13.13 9.94
C PRO A 75 -4.74 -14.29 9.11
N ALA A 76 -5.38 -15.28 9.75
CA ALA A 76 -6.05 -16.40 9.07
C ALA A 76 -7.33 -15.95 8.35
N GLN A 77 -8.16 -15.12 8.98
CA GLN A 77 -9.36 -14.55 8.36
C GLN A 77 -9.01 -13.59 7.22
N LEU A 78 -7.93 -12.82 7.37
CA LEU A 78 -7.42 -11.98 6.29
C LEU A 78 -6.95 -12.82 5.10
N ARG A 79 -6.13 -13.85 5.32
CA ARG A 79 -5.70 -14.75 4.23
C ARG A 79 -6.89 -15.45 3.57
N HIS A 80 -7.89 -15.86 4.35
CA HIS A 80 -9.11 -16.42 3.81
C HIS A 80 -9.85 -15.41 2.93
N ARG A 81 -10.15 -14.19 3.41
CA ARG A 81 -10.81 -13.14 2.60
C ARG A 81 -9.99 -12.73 1.39
N ALA A 82 -8.67 -12.56 1.54
CA ALA A 82 -7.78 -12.28 0.43
C ALA A 82 -7.83 -13.42 -0.59
N SER A 83 -7.83 -14.69 -0.19
CA SER A 83 -7.96 -15.83 -1.10
C SER A 83 -9.31 -15.90 -1.82
N GLN A 84 -10.41 -15.58 -1.13
CA GLN A 84 -11.75 -15.45 -1.74
C GLN A 84 -11.81 -14.29 -2.74
N GLY A 85 -11.16 -13.16 -2.43
CA GLY A 85 -11.08 -11.98 -3.29
C GLY A 85 -9.96 -12.02 -4.34
N THR A 86 -9.07 -13.03 -4.33
CA THR A 86 -7.96 -13.16 -5.28
C THR A 86 -8.05 -14.38 -6.18
N SER A 87 -8.86 -15.40 -5.85
CA SER A 87 -9.04 -16.58 -6.69
C SER A 87 -9.48 -16.17 -8.10
N SER A 88 -8.69 -16.53 -9.10
CA SER A 88 -8.96 -16.21 -10.51
C SER A 88 -10.24 -16.87 -11.03
N GLN A 89 -10.75 -17.89 -10.33
CA GLN A 89 -11.98 -18.59 -10.68
C GLN A 89 -13.26 -17.85 -10.26
N SER A 90 -13.18 -16.84 -9.38
CA SER A 90 -14.37 -16.13 -8.86
C SER A 90 -14.52 -14.68 -9.34
N ARG A 91 -13.48 -14.09 -9.95
CA ARG A 91 -13.50 -12.66 -10.34
C ARG A 91 -13.61 -12.45 -11.84
N GLN A 92 -14.57 -11.61 -12.22
CA GLN A 92 -14.73 -11.08 -13.58
C GLN A 92 -13.88 -9.82 -13.84
N TRP A 93 -13.09 -9.35 -12.87
CA TRP A 93 -12.31 -8.11 -12.94
C TRP A 93 -10.81 -8.32 -12.63
N LYS A 94 -9.94 -7.48 -13.21
CA LYS A 94 -8.48 -7.56 -13.07
C LYS A 94 -7.98 -6.82 -11.83
N VAL A 95 -7.01 -7.39 -11.08
CA VAL A 95 -6.37 -6.67 -9.95
C VAL A 95 -5.60 -5.45 -10.43
N LEU A 96 -4.72 -5.68 -11.41
CA LEU A 96 -3.83 -4.64 -11.91
C LEU A 96 -4.55 -3.78 -12.93
N ARG A 97 -4.24 -2.49 -12.88
CA ARG A 97 -4.65 -1.54 -13.89
C ARG A 97 -4.05 -1.93 -15.24
N ALA A 98 -4.81 -1.77 -16.32
CA ALA A 98 -4.27 -1.91 -17.67
C ALA A 98 -3.41 -0.68 -18.00
N GLY A 99 -2.34 -0.86 -18.76
CA GLY A 99 -1.40 0.23 -19.08
C GLY A 99 -1.99 1.37 -19.92
N ASP A 100 -3.11 1.12 -20.60
CA ASP A 100 -3.86 2.05 -21.43
C ASP A 100 -5.08 2.67 -20.73
N ALA A 101 -5.32 2.34 -19.46
CA ALA A 101 -6.44 2.88 -18.70
C ALA A 101 -6.26 4.38 -18.43
N PRO A 102 -7.36 5.16 -18.37
CA PRO A 102 -7.30 6.59 -18.04
C PRO A 102 -6.57 6.85 -16.71
N PRO A 103 -5.92 8.01 -16.52
CA PRO A 103 -5.29 8.34 -15.24
C PRO A 103 -6.32 8.41 -14.10
N LEU A 104 -5.96 7.91 -12.93
CA LEU A 104 -6.76 8.11 -11.72
C LEU A 104 -6.63 9.55 -11.21
N PRO A 105 -7.64 10.08 -10.51
CA PRO A 105 -7.50 11.32 -9.76
C PRO A 105 -6.30 11.24 -8.82
N LYS A 106 -5.44 12.26 -8.86
CA LYS A 106 -4.30 12.33 -7.94
C LYS A 106 -4.79 12.68 -6.55
N VAL A 107 -4.37 11.90 -5.56
CA VAL A 107 -4.50 12.25 -4.14
C VAL A 107 -3.26 12.99 -3.72
N ALA A 108 -3.42 14.08 -2.96
CA ALA A 108 -2.32 14.74 -2.27
C ALA A 108 -2.02 13.97 -0.98
N TRP A 109 -1.24 12.90 -1.08
CA TRP A 109 -0.91 12.05 0.06
C TRP A 109 -0.10 12.81 1.11
N SER A 110 -0.55 12.82 2.37
CA SER A 110 0.20 13.47 3.46
C SER A 110 1.34 12.62 4.03
N MET A 111 1.34 11.31 3.71
CA MET A 111 2.39 10.37 4.07
C MET A 111 2.61 9.38 2.93
N THR A 112 3.86 9.14 2.59
CA THR A 112 4.31 8.29 1.48
C THR A 112 5.32 7.25 1.96
N ILE A 113 5.69 6.34 1.06
CA ILE A 113 6.72 5.33 1.35
C ILE A 113 8.08 5.94 1.74
N ALA A 114 8.42 7.12 1.18
CA ALA A 114 9.66 7.83 1.52
C ALA A 114 9.66 8.33 2.96
N ASP A 115 8.49 8.78 3.47
CA ASP A 115 8.37 9.23 4.85
C ASP A 115 8.62 8.07 5.83
N VAL A 116 8.11 6.88 5.52
CA VAL A 116 8.43 5.67 6.30
C VAL A 116 9.92 5.40 6.25
N ALA A 117 10.50 5.33 5.05
CA ALA A 117 11.89 4.96 4.83
C ALA A 117 12.89 5.87 5.56
N HIS A 118 12.59 7.16 5.67
CA HIS A 118 13.45 8.12 6.37
C HIS A 118 13.32 8.10 7.90
N GLN A 119 12.27 7.49 8.46
CA GLN A 119 11.93 7.63 9.88
C GLN A 119 12.12 6.35 10.71
N TYR A 120 12.02 5.16 10.13
CA TYR A 120 12.14 3.93 10.91
C TYR A 120 13.60 3.65 11.30
N THR A 121 13.81 3.12 12.50
CA THR A 121 15.14 2.76 13.02
C THR A 121 15.27 1.26 13.32
N ASP A 122 14.15 0.58 13.49
CA ASP A 122 14.05 -0.82 13.91
C ASP A 122 12.70 -1.43 13.46
N ALA A 123 12.46 -2.69 13.80
CA ALA A 123 11.23 -3.39 13.44
C ALA A 123 9.98 -2.76 14.09
N ASP A 124 10.10 -2.22 15.31
CA ASP A 124 8.97 -1.71 16.06
C ASP A 124 8.49 -0.37 15.47
N SER A 125 9.41 0.56 15.26
CA SER A 125 9.17 1.82 14.55
C SER A 125 8.69 1.58 13.12
N TYR A 126 9.23 0.59 12.41
CA TYR A 126 8.75 0.20 11.07
C TYR A 126 7.27 -0.21 11.10
N ARG A 127 6.87 -1.12 12.00
CA ARG A 127 5.46 -1.54 12.12
C ARG A 127 4.53 -0.37 12.45
N VAL A 128 4.96 0.52 13.35
CA VAL A 128 4.19 1.72 13.72
C VAL A 128 4.01 2.63 12.49
N LEU A 129 5.09 2.93 11.78
CA LEU A 129 5.08 3.83 10.62
C LEU A 129 4.28 3.25 9.44
N ILE A 130 4.42 1.95 9.14
CA ILE A 130 3.61 1.29 8.10
C ILE A 130 2.12 1.31 8.48
N THR A 131 1.80 1.08 9.76
CA THR A 131 0.40 1.16 10.23
C THR A 131 -0.14 2.58 10.12
N GLN A 132 0.65 3.60 10.46
CA GLN A 132 0.28 5.00 10.30
C GLN A 132 0.07 5.35 8.81
N TRP A 133 0.99 4.93 7.94
CA TRP A 133 0.89 5.12 6.51
C TRP A 133 -0.39 4.50 5.93
N ALA A 134 -0.76 3.32 6.41
CA ALA A 134 -2.01 2.68 6.05
C ALA A 134 -3.26 3.44 6.50
N ARG A 135 -3.28 3.96 7.73
CA ARG A 135 -4.40 4.78 8.24
C ARG A 135 -4.55 6.09 7.46
N VAL A 136 -3.44 6.72 7.07
CA VAL A 136 -3.45 7.93 6.24
C VAL A 136 -3.96 7.61 4.84
N THR A 137 -3.41 6.57 4.20
CA THR A 137 -3.82 6.13 2.86
C THR A 137 -5.32 5.83 2.81
N LEU A 138 -5.84 5.07 3.79
CA LEU A 138 -7.26 4.75 3.87
C LEU A 138 -8.14 5.99 4.01
N ARG A 139 -7.74 6.95 4.85
CA ARG A 139 -8.50 8.18 5.08
C ARG A 139 -8.57 9.04 3.82
N GLU A 140 -7.43 9.25 3.17
CA GLU A 140 -7.31 10.15 2.03
C GLU A 140 -7.92 9.56 0.76
N ILE A 141 -7.81 8.24 0.56
CA ILE A 141 -8.48 7.60 -0.57
C ILE A 141 -10.01 7.54 -0.40
N SER A 142 -10.48 7.43 0.84
CA SER A 142 -11.93 7.45 1.12
C SER A 142 -12.53 8.84 0.88
N ALA A 143 -11.74 9.91 1.02
CA ALA A 143 -12.19 11.28 0.75
C ALA A 143 -12.39 11.58 -0.76
N LEU A 144 -11.91 10.71 -1.66
CA LEU A 144 -12.14 10.84 -3.10
C LEU A 144 -13.49 10.29 -3.56
N GLN A 145 -14.24 9.59 -2.71
CA GLN A 145 -15.53 9.01 -3.06
C GLN A 145 -16.63 9.70 -2.25
N PRO A 146 -17.65 10.30 -2.89
CA PRO A 146 -18.78 10.93 -2.21
C PRO A 146 -19.66 9.92 -1.46
#